data_AF-A0A5D0NMF3-F1
#
_entry.id   AF-A0A5D0NMF3-F1
#
_cell.length_a   1.000
_cell.length_b   1.000
_cell.length_c   1.000
_cell.angle_alpha   90.00
_cell.angle_beta   90.00
_cell.angle_gamma   90.00
#
_symmetry.space_group_name_H-M   'P 1'
#
loop_
_entity.id
_entity.type
_entity.pdbx_description
1 polymer ?
#
loop_
_entity_poly.entity_id
_entity_poly.type
_entity_poly.pdbx_seq_one_letter_code
_entity_poly.pdbx_strand_id
1 'polypeptide(L)' 'MNFDEAIGPDIVYVDSQAGDLFLEEESDIARYNLAFTHLRAGALSPGASASLIAAAAKDLHSSGGAR' A
#
# COMPACT_ATOMS: atom_id res chain seq x y z
N MET A 1 -12.18 4.50 9.48
CA MET A 1 -11.03 4.75 10.36
C MET A 1 -10.82 6.26 10.33
N ASN A 2 -11.34 6.96 11.34
CA ASN A 2 -11.07 8.39 11.53
C ASN A 2 -9.97 8.45 12.57
N PHE A 3 -8.79 8.92 12.19
CA PHE A 3 -7.76 9.24 13.16
C PHE A 3 -8.03 10.69 13.57
N ASP A 4 -8.57 10.85 14.78
CA ASP A 4 -8.80 12.16 15.37
C ASP A 4 -7.44 12.78 15.74
N GLU A 5 -7.26 14.04 15.34
CA GLU A 5 -6.06 14.88 15.41
C GLU A 5 -5.12 14.79 14.18
N ALA A 6 -5.04 15.89 13.42
CA ALA A 6 -4.06 16.04 12.35
C ALA A 6 -2.66 16.17 12.98
N ILE A 7 -1.86 15.10 12.91
CA ILE A 7 -0.51 15.03 13.50
C ILE A 7 0.50 15.94 12.75
N GLY A 8 0.08 16.58 11.65
CA GLY A 8 0.90 17.49 10.85
C GLY A 8 0.23 17.77 9.50
N PRO A 9 0.90 18.53 8.61
CA PRO A 9 0.45 18.68 7.23
C PRO A 9 0.47 17.34 6.51
N ASP A 10 -0.45 17.17 5.56
CA ASP A 10 -0.43 16.02 4.65
C ASP A 10 0.86 16.03 3.83
N ILE A 11 1.49 14.87 3.69
CA ILE A 11 2.77 14.73 2.99
C ILE A 11 2.77 13.45 2.18
N VAL A 12 3.23 13.55 0.93
CA VAL A 12 3.50 12.38 0.10
C VAL A 12 4.99 12.11 0.14
N TYR A 13 5.33 10.90 0.59
CA TYR A 13 6.69 10.38 0.47
C TYR A 13 6.82 9.56 -0.82
N VAL A 14 7.80 9.90 -1.65
CA VAL A 14 8.14 9.14 -2.86
C VAL A 14 9.59 8.70 -2.78
N ASP A 15 9.81 7.39 -2.69
CA ASP A 15 11.10 6.77 -2.91
C ASP A 15 11.32 6.61 -4.43
N SER A 16 12.43 7.16 -4.94
CA SER A 16 12.76 7.13 -6.36
C SER A 16 14.25 6.88 -6.59
N GLN A 17 14.63 6.50 -7.81
CA GLN A 17 16.04 6.35 -8.19
C GLN A 17 16.85 7.64 -8.07
N ALA A 18 16.18 8.81 -8.10
CA ALA A 18 16.82 10.10 -7.91
C ALA A 18 16.93 10.50 -6.42
N GLY A 19 16.52 9.62 -5.51
CA GLY A 19 16.42 9.84 -4.08
C GLY A 19 14.98 10.04 -3.61
N ASP A 20 14.89 10.39 -2.33
CA ASP A 20 13.62 10.53 -1.61
C ASP A 20 13.03 11.93 -1.80
N LEU A 21 11.72 11.99 -2.04
CA LEU A 21 10.96 13.23 -2.17
C LEU A 21 9.86 13.32 -1.10
N PHE A 22 9.71 14.52 -0.57
CA PHE A 22 8.66 14.91 0.36
C PHE A 22 7.82 16.00 -0.31
N LEU A 23 6.59 15.68 -0.70
CA LEU A 23 5.69 16.61 -1.39
C LEU A 23 4.59 17.08 -0.43
N GLU A 24 4.55 18.38 -0.20
CA GLU A 24 3.60 19.04 0.72
C GLU A 24 2.60 19.94 -0.01
N GLU A 25 2.79 20.18 -1.32
CA GLU A 25 1.88 20.99 -2.12
C GLU A 25 0.52 20.27 -2.30
N GLU A 26 -0.58 21.00 -2.09
CA GLU A 26 -1.94 20.44 -2.17
C GLU A 26 -2.21 19.72 -3.49
N SER A 27 -1.68 20.26 -4.59
CA SER A 27 -1.85 19.68 -5.93
C SER A 27 -1.12 18.33 -6.09
N ASP A 28 0.04 18.17 -5.46
CA ASP A 28 0.79 16.92 -5.45
C ASP A 28 0.09 15.89 -4.56
N ILE A 29 -0.34 16.31 -3.37
CA ILE A 29 -1.10 15.47 -2.43
C ILE A 29 -2.37 14.94 -3.11
N ALA A 30 -3.15 15.82 -3.75
CA ALA A 30 -4.38 15.43 -4.44
C ALA A 30 -4.09 14.43 -5.59
N ARG A 31 -3.04 14.67 -6.37
CA ARG A 31 -2.63 13.79 -7.48
C ARG A 31 -2.28 12.38 -6.97
N TYR A 32 -1.46 12.27 -5.93
CA TYR A 32 -1.05 10.97 -5.41
C TYR A 32 -2.16 10.26 -4.63
N ASN A 33 -3.04 10.99 -3.95
CA ASN A 33 -4.26 10.43 -3.35
C ASN A 33 -5.19 9.78 -4.38
N LEU A 34 -5.35 10.42 -5.55
CA LEU A 34 -6.13 9.84 -6.65
C LEU A 34 -5.48 8.55 -7.18
N ALA A 35 -4.16 8.59 -7.42
CA ALA A 35 -3.41 7.41 -7.85
C ALA A 35 -3.54 6.25 -6.84
N PHE A 36 -3.36 6.53 -5.55
CA PHE A 36 -3.52 5.53 -4.49
C PHE A 36 -4.94 4.99 -4.39
N THR A 37 -5.94 5.83 -4.60
CA THR A 37 -7.35 5.41 -4.64
C THR A 37 -7.60 4.41 -5.76
N HIS A 38 -7.05 4.64 -6.96
CA HIS A 38 -7.14 3.68 -8.06
C HIS A 38 -6.43 2.36 -7.77
N LEU A 39 -5.23 2.41 -7.16
CA LEU A 39 -4.52 1.20 -6.73
C LEU A 39 -5.35 0.38 -5.76
N ARG A 40 -5.95 1.03 -4.74
CA ARG A 40 -6.79 0.36 -3.75
C ARG A 40 -8.08 -0.18 -4.35
N ALA A 41 -8.66 0.49 -5.35
CA ALA A 41 -9.88 0.01 -6.01
C ALA A 41 -9.67 -1.32 -6.76
N GLY A 42 -8.43 -1.60 -7.21
CA GLY A 42 -8.06 -2.89 -7.81
C GLY A 42 -7.69 -3.99 -6.80
N ALA A 43 -7.62 -3.67 -5.51
CA ALA A 43 -7.23 -4.63 -4.49
C ALA A 43 -8.36 -5.64 -4.18
N LEU A 44 -7.99 -6.85 -3.79
CA LEU A 44 -8.93 -7.84 -3.30
C LEU A 44 -9.62 -7.35 -2.02
N SER A 45 -10.84 -7.85 -1.77
CA SER A 45 -11.50 -7.64 -0.48
C SER A 45 -10.63 -8.20 0.66
N PRO A 46 -10.80 -7.73 1.91
CA PRO A 46 -10.01 -8.24 3.04
C PRO A 46 -10.08 -9.76 3.20
N GLY A 47 -11.26 -10.35 3.02
CA GLY A 47 -11.44 -11.81 3.08
C GLY A 47 -10.73 -12.55 1.95
N ALA A 48 -10.85 -12.07 0.71
CA ALA A 48 -10.17 -12.66 -0.45
C ALA A 48 -8.64 -12.52 -0.33
N SER A 49 -8.15 -11.39 0.17
CA SER A 49 -6.73 -11.18 0.49
C SER A 49 -6.24 -12.19 1.53
N ALA A 50 -6.99 -12.41 2.61
CA ALA A 50 -6.63 -13.38 3.65
C ALA A 50 -6.57 -14.82 3.09
N SER A 51 -7.54 -15.20 2.26
CA SER A 51 -7.53 -16.52 1.60
C SER A 51 -6.35 -16.69 0.64
N LEU A 52 -6.02 -15.66 -0.14
CA LEU A 52 -4.87 -15.68 -1.05
C LEU A 52 -3.55 -15.86 -0.27
N ILE A 53 -3.36 -15.11 0.82
CA ILE A 53 -2.17 -15.20 1.67
C ILE A 53 -2.05 -16.60 2.30
N ALA A 54 -3.15 -17.17 2.81
CA ALA A 54 -3.14 -18.51 3.41
C ALA A 54 -2.78 -19.59 2.38
N ALA A 55 -3.29 -19.48 1.15
CA ALA A 55 -2.95 -20.40 0.06
C ALA A 55 -1.45 -20.31 -0.29
N ALA A 56 -0.93 -19.10 -0.48
CA ALA A 56 0.50 -18.88 -0.78
C ALA A 56 1.43 -19.41 0.32
N ALA A 57 1.05 -19.25 1.60
CA ALA A 57 1.81 -19.78 2.73
C ALA A 57 1.86 -21.32 2.72
N LYS A 58 0.75 -21.98 2.39
CA LYS A 58 0.68 -23.44 2.25
C LYS A 58 1.57 -23.91 1.09
N ASP A 59 1.52 -23.22 -0.04
CA ASP A 59 2.34 -23.55 -1.21
C ASP A 59 3.83 -23.43 -0.89
N LEU A 60 4.24 -22.34 -0.23
CA LEU A 60 5.62 -22.15 0.23
C LEU A 60 6.07 -23.27 1.16
N HIS A 61 5.25 -23.65 2.14
CA HIS A 61 5.55 -24.76 3.05
C HIS A 61 5.69 -26.10 2.32
N SER A 62 4.81 -26.37 1.35
CA SER A 62 4.86 -27.61 0.56
C SER A 62 6.05 -27.66 -0.41
N SER A 63 6.50 -26.52 -0.93
CA SER A 63 7.67 -26.41 -1.80
C SER A 63 9.01 -26.52 -1.06
N GLY A 64 9.02 -26.28 0.26
CA GLY A 64 10.19 -26.43 1.13
C GLY A 64 10.49 -27.87 1.59
N GLY A 65 9.63 -28.84 1.27
CA GLY A 65 9.77 -30.25 1.66
C GLY A 65 10.56 -31.15 0.70
N ALA A 66 11.09 -30.59 -0.41
CA ALA A 66 11.86 -31.32 -1.42
C ALA A 66 13.29 -30.76 -1.59
N ARG A 67 13.97 -30.52 -0.47
CA ARG A 67 15.41 -30.27 -0.42
C ARG A 67 16.06 -31.11 0.65
#